data_AF-A0A2S4W6I7-F1
#
_entry.id   AF-A0A2S4W6I7-F1
#
_cell.length_a   1.000
_cell.length_b   1.000
_cell.length_c   1.000
_cell.angle_alpha   90.00
_cell.angle_beta   90.00
_cell.angle_gamma   90.00
#
_symmetry.space_group_name_H-M   'P 1'
#
loop_
_entity.id
_entity.type
_entity.pdbx_description
1 polymer ?
#
loop_
_entity_poly.entity_id
_entity_poly.type
_entity_poly.pdbx_seq_one_letter_code
_entity_poly.pdbx_strand_id
1 'polypeptide(L)'
;KEVLITTTHKCKRPYGSTKGTIADRENQIDAQEDQIARLYNMGKQKQVERVYFGGLSMDMITGSKSRTIWRSNDLDSLKGSHVYFRLPFPYRIGGAHNRASSLLGRIRKIGNKLDDLHSISINMEKPKKKELLEIGNPQKSLRDWYDDLIFKNTEDHPPLLGAGPFNGQKKFNQAQKVMHQALTQPKRLNRDETIHIAESLLEIYNRSSNK
;
A
#
# COMPACT_ATOMS: atom_id res chain seq x y z
N LYS A 1 -19.34 30.76 -43.90
CA LYS A 1 -19.68 30.23 -42.56
C LYS A 1 -18.53 29.34 -42.12
N GLU A 2 -17.76 29.85 -41.17
CA GLU A 2 -16.65 29.15 -40.52
C GLU A 2 -17.14 28.09 -39.52
N VAL A 3 -16.17 27.32 -39.04
CA VAL A 3 -16.09 26.52 -37.80
C VAL A 3 -16.57 25.07 -37.93
N LEU A 4 -15.87 24.03 -37.45
CA LEU A 4 -14.48 23.76 -37.07
C LEU A 4 -14.49 22.26 -36.69
N ILE A 5 -13.64 21.47 -37.33
CA ILE A 5 -12.95 20.26 -36.84
C ILE A 5 -13.74 19.38 -35.84
N THR A 6 -14.32 18.30 -36.36
CA THR A 6 -14.53 17.06 -35.62
C THR A 6 -13.18 16.42 -35.28
N THR A 7 -13.19 15.63 -34.19
CA THR A 7 -12.21 14.60 -33.80
C THR A 7 -11.24 14.97 -32.67
N THR A 8 -11.65 14.73 -31.42
CA THR A 8 -10.71 14.34 -30.36
C THR A 8 -10.55 12.83 -30.40
N HIS A 9 -9.60 12.38 -31.23
CA HIS A 9 -9.02 11.05 -31.09
C HIS A 9 -8.55 10.88 -29.64
N LYS A 10 -9.06 9.85 -28.95
CA LYS A 10 -8.34 9.25 -27.82
C LYS A 10 -6.97 8.86 -28.36
N CYS A 11 -5.95 9.64 -28.00
CA CYS A 11 -4.57 9.35 -28.34
C CYS A 11 -4.15 8.11 -27.53
N LYS A 12 -4.53 6.93 -28.02
CA LYS A 12 -3.91 5.66 -27.66
C LYS A 12 -2.46 5.79 -28.12
N ARG A 13 -1.55 6.02 -27.18
CA ARG A 13 -0.12 5.98 -27.50
C ARG A 13 0.20 4.59 -28.05
N PRO A 14 0.94 4.49 -29.17
CA PRO A 14 1.29 3.22 -29.76
C PRO A 14 2.22 2.47 -28.81
N TYR A 15 2.01 1.17 -28.72
CA TYR A 15 2.83 0.23 -27.97
C TYR A 15 4.30 0.33 -28.38
N GLY A 16 5.09 1.02 -27.55
CA GLY A 16 6.53 0.85 -27.46
C GLY A 16 6.80 -0.08 -26.29
N SER A 17 7.24 -1.30 -26.60
CA SER A 17 7.73 -2.29 -25.64
C SER A 17 8.98 -1.74 -24.95
N THR A 18 8.81 -0.98 -23.87
CA THR A 18 9.84 -0.83 -22.84
C THR A 18 9.50 -1.78 -21.71
N LYS A 19 10.11 -2.98 -21.73
CA LYS A 19 10.31 -3.79 -20.53
C LYS A 19 11.19 -2.98 -19.58
N GLY A 20 10.59 -2.03 -18.89
CA GLY A 20 11.23 -1.20 -17.89
C GLY A 20 10.56 -1.48 -16.55
N THR A 21 11.36 -1.63 -15.51
CA THR A 21 10.99 -1.92 -14.12
C THR A 21 9.91 -0.98 -13.55
N ILE A 22 9.68 0.18 -14.18
CA ILE A 22 8.67 1.17 -13.81
C ILE A 22 7.28 0.82 -14.38
N ALA A 23 7.20 0.36 -15.64
CA ALA A 23 5.94 -0.01 -16.26
C ALA A 23 5.33 -1.25 -15.57
N ASP A 24 6.17 -2.22 -15.21
CA ASP A 24 5.74 -3.43 -14.50
C ASP A 24 5.19 -3.11 -13.11
N ARG A 25 5.77 -2.13 -12.40
CA ARG A 25 5.28 -1.70 -11.08
C ARG A 25 3.95 -0.96 -11.18
N GLU A 26 3.81 -0.02 -12.12
CA GLU A 26 2.54 0.68 -12.28
C GLU A 26 1.42 -0.29 -12.64
N ASN A 27 1.71 -1.27 -13.51
CA ASN A 27 0.80 -2.39 -13.81
C ASN A 27 0.49 -3.24 -12.58
N GLN A 28 1.48 -3.50 -11.71
CA GLN A 28 1.28 -4.26 -10.48
C GLN A 28 0.41 -3.50 -9.47
N ILE A 29 0.61 -2.18 -9.34
CA ILE A 29 -0.20 -1.30 -8.49
C ILE A 29 -1.62 -1.16 -9.08
N ASP A 30 -1.77 -1.04 -10.41
CA ASP A 30 -3.07 -1.04 -11.08
C ASP A 30 -3.80 -2.37 -10.88
N ALA A 31 -3.09 -3.50 -10.91
CA ALA A 31 -3.67 -4.81 -10.61
C ALA A 31 -4.17 -4.91 -9.16
N GLN A 32 -3.64 -4.10 -8.23
CA GLN A 32 -4.17 -4.00 -6.86
C GLN A 32 -5.49 -3.23 -6.80
N GLU A 33 -5.86 -2.44 -7.82
CA GLU A 33 -7.08 -1.62 -7.79
C GLU A 33 -8.33 -2.49 -7.67
N ASP A 34 -8.42 -3.52 -8.50
CA ASP A 34 -9.52 -4.47 -8.47
C ASP A 34 -9.57 -5.24 -7.16
N GLN A 35 -8.41 -5.61 -6.61
CA GLN A 35 -8.34 -6.31 -5.32
C GLN A 35 -8.82 -5.42 -4.18
N ILE A 36 -8.36 -4.18 -4.11
CA ILE A 36 -8.79 -3.21 -3.09
C ILE A 36 -10.28 -2.90 -3.26
N ALA A 37 -10.76 -2.69 -4.49
CA ALA A 37 -12.17 -2.47 -4.74
C ALA A 37 -13.03 -3.65 -4.32
N ARG A 38 -12.58 -4.89 -4.57
CA ARG A 38 -13.23 -6.10 -4.05
C ARG A 38 -13.28 -6.10 -2.53
N LEU A 39 -12.23 -5.69 -1.81
CA LEU A 39 -12.28 -5.56 -0.35
C LEU A 39 -13.39 -4.60 0.11
N TYR A 40 -13.55 -3.46 -0.57
CA TYR A 40 -14.61 -2.50 -0.26
C TYR A 40 -16.00 -3.02 -0.60
N ASN A 41 -16.15 -3.81 -1.67
CA ASN A 41 -17.42 -4.43 -2.06
C ASN A 41 -17.78 -5.64 -1.19
N MET A 42 -16.81 -6.47 -0.79
CA MET A 42 -17.04 -7.55 0.16
C MET A 42 -17.63 -7.02 1.46
N GLY A 43 -17.25 -5.81 1.87
CA GLY A 43 -17.83 -5.21 3.06
C GLY A 43 -19.31 -4.83 2.97
N LYS A 44 -19.90 -4.88 1.78
CA LYS A 44 -21.35 -4.78 1.59
C LYS A 44 -22.04 -6.14 1.63
N GLN A 45 -21.31 -7.21 1.31
CA GLN A 45 -21.83 -8.57 1.16
C GLN A 45 -21.60 -9.45 2.39
N LYS A 46 -20.53 -9.18 3.13
CA LYS A 46 -20.09 -9.88 4.34
C LYS A 46 -20.09 -8.90 5.50
N GLN A 47 -20.10 -9.44 6.71
CA GLN A 47 -19.95 -8.63 7.90
C GLN A 47 -18.54 -8.04 7.95
N VAL A 48 -18.49 -6.72 8.12
CA VAL A 48 -17.28 -5.96 8.39
C VAL A 48 -17.42 -5.40 9.77
N GLU A 49 -16.45 -5.71 10.62
CA GLU A 49 -16.38 -5.13 11.94
C GLU A 49 -15.07 -4.34 12.07
N ARG A 50 -15.17 -3.20 12.74
CA ARG A 50 -14.00 -2.38 13.04
C ARG A 50 -13.34 -2.91 14.31
N VAL A 51 -12.06 -3.23 14.22
CA VAL A 51 -11.28 -3.85 15.29
C VAL A 51 -10.00 -3.05 15.52
N TYR A 52 -9.55 -2.98 16.77
CA TYR A 52 -8.21 -2.48 17.10
C TYR A 52 -7.23 -3.65 17.11
N PHE A 53 -6.21 -3.59 16.27
CA PHE A 53 -5.21 -4.64 16.13
C PHE A 53 -3.84 -4.03 15.81
N GLY A 54 -2.79 -4.53 16.46
CA GLY A 54 -1.43 -3.97 16.28
C GLY A 54 -1.31 -2.48 16.64
N GLY A 55 -2.24 -1.95 17.45
CA GLY A 55 -2.34 -0.52 17.77
C GLY A 55 -3.06 0.33 16.72
N LEU A 56 -3.66 -0.27 15.70
CA LEU A 56 -4.36 0.42 14.60
C LEU A 56 -5.83 0.01 14.53
N SER A 57 -6.69 0.95 14.12
CA SER A 57 -8.09 0.65 13.80
C SER A 57 -8.18 0.08 12.39
N MET A 58 -8.71 -1.13 12.24
CA MET A 58 -8.86 -1.83 10.96
C MET A 58 -10.30 -2.30 10.75
N ASP A 59 -10.73 -2.37 9.50
CA ASP A 59 -11.96 -3.08 9.12
C ASP A 59 -11.57 -4.53 8.77
N MET A 60 -12.07 -5.51 9.53
CA MET A 60 -11.81 -6.93 9.28
C MET A 60 -13.05 -7.64 8.72
N ILE A 61 -12.84 -8.50 7.73
CA ILE A 61 -13.90 -9.23 7.03
C ILE A 61 -13.63 -10.72 7.12
N THR A 62 -14.64 -11.50 7.52
CA THR A 62 -14.61 -12.97 7.53
C THR A 62 -15.84 -13.55 6.83
N GLY A 63 -15.81 -14.85 6.49
CA GLY A 63 -16.96 -15.55 5.91
C GLY A 63 -17.98 -16.06 6.93
N SER A 64 -17.73 -15.87 8.24
CA SER A 64 -18.61 -16.43 9.27
C SER A 64 -19.92 -15.65 9.33
N LYS A 65 -21.05 -16.36 9.41
CA LYS A 65 -22.39 -15.77 9.46
C LYS A 65 -22.71 -15.11 10.81
N SER A 66 -21.85 -15.28 11.82
CA SER A 66 -22.04 -14.72 13.15
C SER A 66 -21.53 -13.28 13.24
N ARG A 67 -22.42 -12.36 13.61
CA ARG A 67 -22.13 -10.95 13.90
C ARG A 67 -21.43 -10.82 15.25
N THR A 68 -20.24 -11.41 15.34
CA THR A 68 -19.40 -11.27 16.51
C THR A 68 -18.52 -10.05 16.31
N ILE A 69 -18.72 -9.04 17.15
CA ILE A 69 -17.83 -7.88 17.22
C ILE A 69 -16.53 -8.36 17.86
N TRP A 70 -15.45 -8.39 17.07
CA TRP A 70 -14.15 -8.80 17.57
C TRP A 70 -13.48 -7.65 18.32
N ARG A 71 -13.13 -7.86 19.58
CA ARG A 71 -12.21 -6.96 20.29
C ARG A 71 -10.78 -7.43 20.09
N SER A 72 -9.81 -6.57 20.35
CA SER A 72 -8.37 -6.91 20.26
C SER A 72 -8.03 -8.20 21.02
N ASN A 73 -8.75 -8.50 22.10
CA ASN A 73 -8.50 -9.66 22.97
C ASN A 73 -9.20 -10.94 22.48
N ASP A 74 -10.15 -10.83 21.56
CA ASP A 74 -10.91 -11.98 21.03
C ASP A 74 -10.32 -12.50 19.71
N LEU A 75 -9.26 -11.86 19.22
CA LEU A 75 -8.60 -12.19 17.96
C LEU A 75 -7.96 -13.58 17.96
N ASP A 76 -7.64 -14.15 19.12
CA ASP A 76 -7.06 -15.49 19.21
C ASP A 76 -7.95 -16.57 18.60
N SER A 77 -9.27 -16.37 18.63
CA SER A 77 -10.25 -17.26 17.98
C SER A 77 -10.16 -17.28 16.45
N LEU A 78 -9.54 -16.26 15.84
CA LEU A 78 -9.32 -16.18 14.40
C LEU A 78 -8.02 -16.87 13.97
N LYS A 79 -7.18 -17.35 14.91
CA LYS A 79 -5.89 -17.96 14.56
C LYS A 79 -6.09 -19.14 13.61
N GLY A 80 -5.37 -19.12 12.49
CA GLY A 80 -5.50 -20.11 11.41
C GLY A 80 -6.63 -19.84 10.41
N SER A 81 -7.53 -18.89 10.69
CA SER A 81 -8.56 -18.47 9.74
C SER A 81 -8.00 -17.53 8.69
N HIS A 82 -8.59 -17.55 7.50
CA HIS A 82 -8.27 -16.57 6.46
C HIS A 82 -9.09 -15.30 6.67
N VAL A 83 -8.42 -14.16 6.84
CA VAL A 83 -9.04 -12.87 7.11
C VAL A 83 -8.64 -11.85 6.06
N TYR A 84 -9.52 -10.86 5.86
CA TYR A 84 -9.24 -9.74 4.97
C TYR A 84 -9.09 -8.47 5.78
N PHE A 85 -7.95 -7.80 5.60
CA PHE A 85 -7.62 -6.51 6.17
C PHE A 85 -8.01 -5.40 5.20
N ARG A 86 -8.79 -4.44 5.69
CA ARG A 86 -9.15 -3.24 4.98
C ARG A 86 -8.95 -2.02 5.87
N LEU A 87 -8.52 -0.92 5.27
CA LEU A 87 -8.40 0.35 5.99
C LEU A 87 -9.78 0.99 6.19
N PRO A 88 -10.03 1.57 7.38
CA PRO A 88 -11.22 2.36 7.63
C PRO A 88 -11.16 3.61 6.77
N PHE A 89 -12.00 3.68 5.76
CA PHE A 89 -11.97 4.77 4.79
C PHE A 89 -12.96 5.87 5.19
N PRO A 90 -12.58 7.15 5.10
CA PRO A 90 -13.48 8.25 5.46
C PRO A 90 -14.76 8.22 4.60
N TYR A 91 -15.89 8.41 5.27
CA TYR A 91 -17.26 8.17 4.78
C TYR A 91 -17.66 8.92 3.50
N ARG A 92 -16.82 9.83 2.98
CA ARG A 92 -17.15 10.77 1.90
C ARG A 92 -16.65 10.37 0.51
N ILE A 93 -15.86 9.29 0.39
CA ILE A 93 -15.35 8.84 -0.90
C ILE A 93 -16.28 7.74 -1.42
N GLY A 94 -16.82 7.97 -2.63
CA GLY A 94 -17.96 7.26 -3.24
C GLY A 94 -17.85 5.73 -3.35
N GLY A 95 -18.01 5.20 -4.57
CA GLY A 95 -18.01 3.75 -4.81
C GLY A 95 -16.68 3.06 -4.46
N ALA A 96 -16.69 1.72 -4.42
CA ALA A 96 -15.51 0.91 -4.07
C ALA A 96 -14.29 1.21 -4.95
N HIS A 97 -14.48 1.39 -6.25
CA HIS A 97 -13.40 1.80 -7.16
C HIS A 97 -12.81 3.15 -6.77
N ASN A 98 -13.62 4.19 -6.54
CA ASN A 98 -13.11 5.51 -6.13
C ASN A 98 -12.28 5.45 -4.84
N ARG A 99 -12.65 4.55 -3.90
CA ARG A 99 -11.85 4.31 -2.68
C ARG A 99 -10.53 3.62 -3.01
N ALA A 100 -10.56 2.60 -3.87
CA ALA A 100 -9.37 1.91 -4.35
C ALA A 100 -8.43 2.87 -5.10
N SER A 101 -8.91 3.61 -6.09
CA SER A 101 -8.11 4.59 -6.83
C SER A 101 -7.54 5.66 -5.90
N SER A 102 -8.31 6.11 -4.91
CA SER A 102 -7.80 7.08 -3.94
C SER A 102 -6.72 6.52 -3.03
N LEU A 103 -6.81 5.26 -2.60
CA LEU A 103 -5.76 4.61 -1.82
C LEU A 103 -4.51 4.39 -2.65
N LEU A 104 -4.66 3.85 -3.86
CA LEU A 104 -3.55 3.64 -4.77
C LEU A 104 -2.84 4.93 -5.14
N GLY A 105 -3.60 6.01 -5.37
CA GLY A 105 -3.02 7.34 -5.60
C GLY A 105 -2.12 7.80 -4.46
N ARG A 106 -2.51 7.53 -3.19
CA ARG A 106 -1.65 7.83 -2.03
C ARG A 106 -0.45 6.91 -1.96
N ILE A 107 -0.64 5.60 -2.16
CA ILE A 107 0.42 4.59 -2.15
C ILE A 107 1.49 4.93 -3.20
N ARG A 108 1.09 5.28 -4.42
CA ARG A 108 2.00 5.73 -5.49
C ARG A 108 2.75 6.99 -5.08
N LYS A 109 2.03 7.98 -4.56
CA LYS A 109 2.62 9.28 -4.23
C LYS A 109 3.71 9.15 -3.17
N ILE A 110 3.46 8.34 -2.13
CA ILE A 110 4.46 8.05 -1.08
C ILE A 110 5.60 7.20 -1.65
N GLY A 111 5.30 6.12 -2.38
CA GLY A 111 6.31 5.22 -2.95
C GLY A 111 7.26 5.92 -3.93
N ASN A 112 6.74 6.80 -4.78
CA ASN A 112 7.56 7.59 -5.70
C ASN A 112 8.46 8.59 -4.95
N LYS A 113 7.94 9.24 -3.90
CA LYS A 113 8.75 10.16 -3.09
C LYS A 113 9.83 9.42 -2.30
N LEU A 114 9.52 8.22 -1.79
CA LEU A 114 10.49 7.36 -1.12
C LEU A 114 11.63 6.96 -2.07
N ASP A 115 11.30 6.56 -3.30
CA ASP A 115 12.30 6.27 -4.35
C ASP A 115 13.16 7.48 -4.70
N ASP A 116 12.55 8.67 -4.84
CA ASP A 116 13.28 9.93 -5.11
C ASP A 116 14.32 10.20 -4.01
N LEU A 117 13.90 10.12 -2.74
CA LEU A 117 14.76 10.40 -1.59
C LEU A 117 15.91 9.39 -1.47
N HIS A 118 15.60 8.10 -1.64
CA HIS A 118 16.62 7.05 -1.60
C HIS A 118 17.64 7.22 -2.72
N SER A 119 17.20 7.58 -3.93
CA SER A 119 18.09 7.83 -5.07
C SER A 119 19.01 9.03 -4.82
N ILE A 120 18.49 10.11 -4.20
CA ILE A 120 19.30 11.26 -3.79
C ILE A 120 20.35 10.85 -2.76
N SER A 121 19.95 10.06 -1.75
CA SER A 121 20.85 9.57 -0.69
C SER A 121 22.03 8.78 -1.27
N ILE A 122 21.76 7.83 -2.17
CA ILE A 122 22.80 7.01 -2.83
C ILE A 122 23.73 7.87 -3.68
N ASN A 123 23.21 8.88 -4.39
CA ASN A 123 24.02 9.72 -5.26
C ASN A 123 24.91 10.70 -4.49
N MET A 124 24.55 11.08 -3.27
CA MET A 124 25.36 11.93 -2.40
C MET A 124 26.47 11.17 -1.69
N GLU A 125 26.25 9.89 -1.37
CA GLU A 125 27.31 8.97 -0.93
C GLU A 125 28.12 8.51 -2.15
N LYS A 126 29.22 9.21 -2.48
CA LYS A 126 30.12 8.84 -3.58
C LYS A 126 30.36 7.32 -3.61
N PRO A 127 29.84 6.57 -4.59
CA PRO A 127 29.91 5.12 -4.53
C PRO A 127 31.34 4.68 -4.80
N LYS A 128 31.93 3.92 -3.87
CA LYS A 128 33.12 3.11 -4.18
C LYS A 128 32.66 2.06 -5.18
N LYS A 129 33.08 2.20 -6.45
CA LYS A 129 32.69 1.36 -7.61
C LYS A 129 32.69 -0.16 -7.42
N LYS A 130 33.25 -0.70 -6.33
CA LYS A 130 33.27 -2.14 -6.02
C LYS A 130 32.03 -2.66 -5.29
N GLU A 131 31.28 -1.83 -4.55
CA GLU A 131 30.11 -2.29 -3.76
C GLU A 131 28.80 -2.39 -4.58
N LEU A 132 28.74 -1.76 -5.76
CA LEU A 132 27.54 -1.68 -6.60
C LEU A 132 27.16 -2.99 -7.31
N LEU A 133 28.04 -4.00 -7.34
CA LEU A 133 27.82 -5.25 -8.06
C LEU A 133 27.45 -6.44 -7.15
N GLU A 134 27.77 -6.37 -5.85
CA GLU A 134 27.56 -7.49 -4.91
C GLU A 134 26.29 -7.36 -4.07
N ILE A 135 25.73 -6.15 -3.94
CA ILE A 135 24.46 -5.92 -3.25
C ILE A 135 23.37 -5.85 -4.32
N GLY A 136 22.49 -6.86 -4.36
CA GLY A 136 21.35 -6.88 -5.27
C GLY A 136 20.62 -5.52 -5.29
N ASN A 137 20.25 -5.05 -6.49
CA ASN A 137 19.76 -3.69 -6.76
C ASN A 137 19.04 -3.03 -5.54
N PRO A 138 19.69 -2.13 -4.78
CA PRO A 138 19.17 -1.59 -3.53
C PRO A 138 17.81 -0.88 -3.68
N GLN A 139 17.53 -0.31 -4.85
CA GLN A 139 16.23 0.29 -5.15
C GLN A 139 15.15 -0.78 -5.28
N LYS A 140 15.48 -1.96 -5.83
CA LYS A 140 14.54 -3.10 -5.89
C LYS A 140 14.21 -3.60 -4.48
N SER A 141 15.21 -3.68 -3.60
CA SER A 141 15.03 -4.07 -2.18
C SER A 141 14.09 -3.12 -1.42
N LEU A 142 14.28 -1.80 -1.56
CA LEU A 142 13.40 -0.81 -0.91
C LEU A 142 11.96 -0.88 -1.44
N ARG A 143 11.80 -1.10 -2.74
CA ARG A 143 10.47 -1.23 -3.37
C ARG A 143 9.75 -2.49 -2.92
N ASP A 144 10.43 -3.63 -2.95
CA ASP A 144 9.89 -4.90 -2.50
C ASP A 144 9.48 -4.79 -1.02
N TRP A 145 10.33 -4.17 -0.18
CA TRP A 145 10.01 -3.88 1.21
C TRP A 145 8.74 -3.02 1.35
N TYR A 146 8.63 -1.94 0.57
CA TYR A 146 7.47 -1.04 0.63
C TYR A 146 6.16 -1.74 0.21
N ASP A 147 6.20 -2.55 -0.84
CA ASP A 147 5.03 -3.29 -1.33
C ASP A 147 4.63 -4.39 -0.34
N ASP A 148 5.61 -5.04 0.30
CA ASP A 148 5.38 -6.08 1.32
C ASP A 148 4.64 -5.54 2.54
N LEU A 149 5.01 -4.34 3.02
CA LEU A 149 4.29 -3.67 4.12
C LEU A 149 2.80 -3.54 3.86
N ILE A 150 2.42 -3.29 2.60
CA ILE A 150 1.05 -2.97 2.23
C ILE A 150 0.28 -4.25 1.94
N PHE A 151 0.83 -5.13 1.11
CA PHE A 151 0.05 -6.18 0.44
C PHE A 151 0.38 -7.61 0.88
N LYS A 152 1.51 -7.85 1.54
CA LYS A 152 1.95 -9.21 1.86
C LYS A 152 1.82 -9.54 3.34
N ASN A 153 1.46 -10.79 3.60
CA ASN A 153 1.61 -11.41 4.90
C ASN A 153 3.03 -11.99 4.99
N THR A 154 3.95 -11.23 5.58
CA THR A 154 5.33 -11.64 5.80
C THR A 154 5.46 -12.38 7.13
N GLU A 155 6.61 -12.95 7.45
CA GLU A 155 6.82 -13.59 8.76
C GLU A 155 6.64 -12.60 9.92
N ASP A 156 7.07 -11.36 9.75
CA ASP A 156 7.08 -10.33 10.80
C ASP A 156 5.72 -9.65 11.01
N HIS A 157 4.96 -9.45 9.93
CA HIS A 157 3.74 -8.66 9.99
C HIS A 157 2.64 -9.16 9.03
N PRO A 158 1.36 -8.93 9.38
CA PRO A 158 0.27 -9.15 8.43
C PRO A 158 0.25 -8.05 7.36
N PRO A 159 -0.52 -8.19 6.27
CA PRO A 159 -0.67 -7.13 5.27
C PRO A 159 -1.50 -5.97 5.84
N LEU A 160 -1.19 -4.74 5.43
CA LEU A 160 -2.02 -3.58 5.77
C LEU A 160 -3.34 -3.56 4.98
N LEU A 161 -3.32 -4.08 3.75
CA LEU A 161 -4.45 -4.23 2.84
C LEU A 161 -4.35 -5.58 2.14
N GLY A 162 -5.43 -6.34 2.13
CA GLY A 162 -5.47 -7.62 1.42
C GLY A 162 -5.91 -8.77 2.31
N ALA A 163 -5.50 -9.98 1.93
CA ALA A 163 -5.96 -11.20 2.57
C ALA A 163 -4.77 -12.03 3.06
N GLY A 164 -4.96 -12.78 4.14
CA GLY A 164 -3.95 -13.70 4.61
C GLY A 164 -4.42 -14.58 5.75
N PRO A 165 -3.69 -15.68 6.03
CA PRO A 165 -3.90 -16.44 7.25
C PRO A 165 -3.63 -15.55 8.46
N PHE A 166 -4.57 -15.53 9.40
CA PHE A 166 -4.44 -14.78 10.63
C PHE A 166 -3.56 -15.54 11.62
N ASN A 167 -2.44 -14.92 11.97
CA ASN A 167 -1.59 -15.35 13.07
C ASN A 167 -1.67 -14.27 14.14
N GLY A 168 -2.54 -14.44 15.14
CA GLY A 168 -2.81 -13.43 16.18
C GLY A 168 -1.60 -12.95 16.98
N GLN A 169 -0.43 -13.56 16.77
CA GLN A 169 0.84 -13.12 17.34
C GLN A 169 1.49 -11.97 16.56
N LYS A 170 1.32 -11.92 15.23
CA LYS A 170 1.92 -10.86 14.40
C LYS A 170 1.24 -9.53 14.71
N LYS A 171 1.99 -8.43 14.64
CA LYS A 171 1.46 -7.07 14.85
C LYS A 171 1.92 -6.17 13.72
N PHE A 172 1.20 -5.08 13.51
CA PHE A 172 1.66 -4.06 12.57
C PHE A 172 2.95 -3.41 13.08
N ASN A 173 3.96 -3.37 12.21
CA ASN A 173 5.24 -2.75 12.53
C ASN A 173 5.13 -1.21 12.47
N GLN A 174 6.24 -0.52 12.81
CA GLN A 174 6.25 0.93 12.85
C GLN A 174 5.97 1.58 11.48
N ALA A 175 6.49 1.01 10.40
CA ALA A 175 6.26 1.52 9.04
C ALA A 175 4.78 1.39 8.63
N GLN A 176 4.13 0.28 8.99
CA GLN A 176 2.69 0.08 8.74
C GLN A 176 1.83 1.05 9.54
N LYS A 177 2.24 1.46 10.75
CA LYS A 177 1.55 2.50 11.52
C LYS A 177 1.63 3.86 10.83
N VAL A 178 2.81 4.23 10.33
CA VAL A 178 3.00 5.45 9.53
C VAL A 178 2.13 5.41 8.27
N MET A 179 2.16 4.29 7.55
CA MET A 179 1.34 4.09 6.34
C MET A 179 -0.16 4.13 6.63
N HIS A 180 -0.62 3.48 7.69
CA HIS A 180 -2.03 3.51 8.10
C HIS A 180 -2.53 4.93 8.30
N GLN A 181 -1.77 5.74 9.04
CA GLN A 181 -2.11 7.14 9.26
C GLN A 181 -2.19 7.90 7.93
N ALA A 182 -1.18 7.76 7.07
CA ALA A 182 -1.14 8.43 5.77
C ALA A 182 -2.32 8.06 4.84
N LEU A 183 -2.73 6.80 4.88
CA LEU A 183 -3.75 6.25 3.99
C LEU A 183 -5.19 6.48 4.48
N THR A 184 -5.40 6.63 5.80
CA THR A 184 -6.72 6.83 6.40
C THR A 184 -7.09 8.31 6.62
N GLN A 185 -6.14 9.24 6.45
CA GLN A 185 -6.37 10.66 6.61
C GLN A 185 -7.50 11.20 5.70
N PRO A 186 -8.45 12.00 6.22
CA PRO A 186 -9.56 12.53 5.41
C PRO A 186 -9.11 13.47 4.29
N LYS A 187 -8.07 14.26 4.55
CA LYS A 187 -7.53 15.23 3.60
C LYS A 187 -6.59 14.53 2.61
N ARG A 188 -6.49 15.08 1.40
CA ARG A 188 -5.48 14.65 0.42
C ARG A 188 -4.09 14.93 0.97
N LEU A 189 -3.16 13.99 0.81
CA LEU A 189 -1.77 14.18 1.17
C LEU A 189 -1.19 15.33 0.36
N ASN A 190 -0.76 16.40 1.03
CA ASN A 190 -0.04 17.50 0.39
C ASN A 190 1.42 17.10 0.10
N ARG A 191 2.20 18.02 -0.48
CA ARG A 191 3.59 17.73 -0.86
C ARG A 191 4.47 17.48 0.36
N ASP A 192 4.41 18.34 1.35
CA ASP A 192 5.29 18.32 2.53
C ASP A 192 4.99 17.11 3.42
N GLU A 193 3.70 16.79 3.61
CA GLU A 193 3.26 15.56 4.27
C GLU A 193 3.80 14.31 3.58
N THR A 194 3.75 14.28 2.24
CA THR A 194 4.29 13.14 1.47
C THR A 194 5.79 13.00 1.70
N ILE A 195 6.53 14.12 1.72
CA ILE A 195 7.99 14.12 1.97
C ILE A 195 8.27 13.58 3.37
N HIS A 196 7.62 14.11 4.40
CA HIS A 196 7.84 13.66 5.78
C HIS A 196 7.50 12.18 6.01
N ILE A 197 6.43 11.69 5.40
CA ILE A 197 6.08 10.26 5.45
C ILE A 197 7.17 9.43 4.78
N ALA A 198 7.63 9.84 3.59
CA ALA A 198 8.68 9.11 2.87
C ALA A 198 10.02 9.13 3.61
N GLU A 199 10.42 10.25 4.21
CA GLU A 199 11.61 10.36 5.07
C GLU A 199 11.51 9.39 6.26
N SER A 200 10.36 9.37 6.94
CA SER A 200 10.12 8.47 8.08
C SER A 200 10.22 6.99 7.66
N LEU A 201 9.68 6.63 6.50
CA LEU A 201 9.77 5.26 5.98
C LEU A 201 11.20 4.89 5.61
N LEU A 202 11.93 5.80 4.98
CA LEU A 202 13.33 5.58 4.60
C LEU A 202 14.21 5.38 5.84
N GLU A 203 14.00 6.18 6.88
CA GLU A 203 14.70 6.02 8.15
C GLU A 203 14.42 4.64 8.79
N ILE A 204 13.16 4.21 8.79
CA ILE A 204 12.80 2.87 9.31
C ILE A 204 13.47 1.77 8.49
N TYR A 205 13.44 1.87 7.16
CA TYR A 205 14.10 0.91 6.27
C TYR A 205 15.60 0.81 6.53
N ASN A 206 16.29 1.95 6.61
CA ASN A 206 17.74 1.97 6.85
C ASN A 206 18.10 1.36 8.21
N ARG A 207 17.27 1.59 9.25
CA ARG A 207 17.47 0.96 10.57
C ARG A 207 17.22 -0.55 10.57
N SER A 208 16.32 -1.05 9.71
CA SER A 208 16.10 -2.50 9.57
C SER A 208 17.16 -3.20 8.74
N SER A 209 17.72 -2.52 7.74
CA SER A 209 18.71 -3.10 6.82
C SER A 209 20.15 -3.08 7.36
N ASN A 210 20.43 -2.27 8.38
CA ASN A 210 21.75 -2.15 9.02
C ASN A 210 21.91 -3.04 10.28
N LYS A 211 21.02 -4.02 10.49
CA LYS A 211 21.09 -5.00 11.56
C LYS A 211 21.49 -6.36 11.02
#